data_AF-A0A432UB82-F1
#
_entry.id   AF-A0A432UB82-F1
#
_cell.length_a   1.000
_cell.length_b   1.000
_cell.length_c   1.000
_cell.angle_alpha   90.00
_cell.angle_beta   90.00
_cell.angle_gamma   90.00
#
_symmetry.space_group_name_H-M   'P 1'
#
loop_
_entity.id
_entity.type
_entity.pdbx_description
1 polymer ?
#
loop_
_entity_poly.entity_id
_entity_poly.type
_entity_poly.pdbx_seq_one_letter_code
_entity_poly.pdbx_strand_id
1 'polypeptide(L)'
;MESLKVVFKNGVFVPVEPVSIPEGTEGIVVYSVRSEMPRWWELLGVDDEKKGALRSFVEGVRRRVEYREIKVVEEDGEFEVFLLTEDEGRALKPAMEEALRVYEETGVYIPLQVISERRLRRWREMGNPVYERIEGGISVG
;
A
#
# COMPACT_ATOMS: atom_id res chain seq x y z
N MET A 1 -5.63 -26.85 -10.08
CA MET A 1 -6.88 -26.22 -9.61
C MET A 1 -7.28 -25.25 -10.69
N GLU A 2 -8.40 -25.47 -11.37
CA GLU A 2 -8.84 -24.63 -12.49
C GLU A 2 -9.75 -23.52 -11.95
N SER A 3 -9.50 -22.29 -12.39
CA SER A 3 -10.33 -21.13 -12.04
C SER A 3 -11.08 -20.66 -13.29
N LEU A 4 -12.34 -20.28 -13.09
CA LEU A 4 -13.24 -19.85 -14.15
C LEU A 4 -13.82 -18.49 -13.80
N LYS A 5 -13.85 -17.59 -14.78
CA LYS A 5 -14.54 -16.31 -14.64
C LYS A 5 -16.03 -16.53 -14.88
N VAL A 6 -16.85 -16.03 -13.96
CA VAL A 6 -18.31 -16.15 -14.00
C VAL A 6 -18.96 -14.78 -13.80
N VAL A 7 -20.18 -14.63 -14.30
CA VAL A 7 -21.06 -13.50 -14.00
C VAL A 7 -22.26 -14.00 -13.22
N PHE A 8 -22.57 -13.36 -12.10
CA PHE A 8 -23.78 -13.66 -11.35
C PHE A 8 -24.99 -12.99 -12.02
N LYS A 9 -25.93 -13.80 -12.53
CA LYS A 9 -27.17 -13.34 -13.16
C LYS A 9 -28.33 -14.18 -12.66
N ASN A 10 -29.40 -13.52 -12.19
CA ASN A 10 -30.65 -14.17 -11.78
C ASN A 10 -30.48 -15.34 -10.78
N GLY A 11 -29.56 -15.20 -9.82
CA GLY A 11 -29.33 -16.24 -8.80
C GLY A 11 -28.34 -17.34 -9.22
N VAL A 12 -27.74 -17.27 -10.41
CA VAL A 12 -26.84 -18.30 -10.94
C VAL A 12 -25.52 -17.68 -11.40
N PHE A 13 -24.41 -18.40 -11.18
CA PHE A 13 -23.09 -18.05 -11.73
C PHE A 13 -22.94 -18.63 -13.13
N VAL A 14 -22.82 -17.75 -14.13
CA VAL A 14 -22.72 -18.12 -15.55
C VAL A 14 -21.27 -17.92 -16.01
N PRO A 15 -20.57 -18.94 -16.52
CA PRO A 15 -19.24 -18.80 -17.10
C PRO A 15 -19.19 -17.73 -18.20
N VAL A 16 -18.13 -16.92 -18.19
CA VAL A 16 -17.87 -15.92 -19.24
C VAL A 16 -17.46 -16.61 -20.55
N GLU A 17 -16.74 -17.73 -20.44
CA GLU A 17 -16.31 -18.56 -21.56
C GLU A 17 -17.11 -19.88 -21.57
N PRO A 18 -17.46 -20.44 -22.74
CA PRO A 18 -18.18 -21.71 -22.83
C PRO A 18 -17.36 -22.84 -22.19
N VAL A 19 -17.89 -23.43 -21.13
CA VAL A 19 -17.28 -24.59 -20.46
C VAL A 19 -18.37 -25.57 -20.03
N SER A 20 -18.07 -26.86 -20.08
CA SER A 20 -18.95 -27.91 -19.56
C SER A 20 -18.54 -28.24 -18.14
N ILE A 21 -19.35 -27.84 -17.16
CA ILE A 21 -19.15 -28.17 -15.74
C ILE A 21 -20.14 -29.29 -15.39
N PRO A 22 -19.67 -30.46 -14.91
CA PRO A 22 -20.55 -31.54 -14.49
C PRO A 22 -21.53 -31.09 -13.39
N GLU A 23 -22.75 -31.59 -13.44
CA GLU A 23 -23.75 -31.34 -12.39
C GLU A 23 -23.25 -31.87 -11.03
N GLY A 24 -23.52 -31.14 -9.95
CA GLY A 24 -23.05 -31.46 -8.61
C GLY A 24 -21.60 -31.05 -8.30
N THR A 25 -20.92 -30.36 -9.24
CA THR A 25 -19.59 -29.79 -8.97
C THR A 25 -19.68 -28.68 -7.91
N GLU A 26 -18.93 -28.84 -6.82
CA GLU A 26 -18.76 -27.80 -5.81
C GLU A 26 -17.75 -26.74 -6.29
N GLY A 27 -18.08 -25.48 -6.08
CA GLY A 27 -17.23 -24.35 -6.46
C GLY A 27 -17.11 -23.34 -5.33
N ILE A 28 -15.92 -22.76 -5.18
CA ILE A 28 -15.68 -21.63 -4.28
C ILE A 28 -15.72 -20.35 -5.14
N VAL A 29 -16.59 -19.42 -4.79
CA VAL A 29 -16.67 -18.11 -5.46
C VAL A 29 -15.77 -17.13 -4.74
N VAL A 30 -14.77 -16.61 -5.46
CA VAL A 30 -13.87 -15.57 -4.97
C VAL A 30 -14.22 -14.25 -5.64
N TYR A 31 -14.73 -13.29 -4.86
CA TYR A 31 -14.94 -11.93 -5.33
C TYR A 31 -13.61 -11.18 -5.29
N SER A 32 -13.02 -10.94 -6.46
CA SER A 32 -11.90 -10.00 -6.58
C SER A 32 -12.47 -8.65 -7.01
N VAL A 33 -12.59 -7.72 -6.06
CA VAL A 33 -12.71 -6.31 -6.41
C VAL A 33 -11.36 -5.93 -6.99
N ARG A 34 -11.25 -5.82 -8.32
CA ARG A 34 -10.07 -5.24 -8.96
C ARG A 34 -10.08 -3.75 -8.64
N SER A 35 -9.64 -3.39 -7.45
CA SER A 35 -9.21 -2.04 -7.18
C SER A 35 -7.99 -1.80 -8.06
N GLU A 36 -8.07 -0.84 -8.98
CA GLU A 36 -6.94 -0.48 -9.84
C GLU A 36 -5.68 -0.36 -8.99
N MET A 37 -4.59 -0.97 -9.46
CA MET A 37 -3.33 -0.91 -8.77
C MET A 37 -2.80 0.53 -8.84
N PRO A 38 -2.31 1.10 -7.73
CA PRO A 38 -1.71 2.41 -7.75
C PRO A 38 -0.57 2.48 -8.77
N ARG A 39 -0.35 3.68 -9.35
CA ARG A 39 0.71 3.88 -10.37
C ARG A 39 2.10 3.49 -9.89
N TRP A 40 2.34 3.56 -8.58
CA TRP A 40 3.61 3.21 -7.96
C TRP A 40 3.81 1.71 -7.74
N TRP A 41 2.77 0.87 -7.93
CA TRP A 41 2.83 -0.57 -7.62
C TRP A 41 3.95 -1.30 -8.37
N GLU A 42 4.15 -0.97 -9.64
CA GLU A 42 5.19 -1.55 -10.50
C GLU A 42 6.56 -0.86 -10.34
N LEU A 43 6.62 0.27 -9.64
CA LEU A 43 7.87 0.99 -9.38
C LEU A 43 8.65 0.39 -8.22
N LEU A 44 7.96 -0.32 -7.33
CA LEU A 44 8.55 -0.96 -6.16
C LEU A 44 9.01 -2.39 -6.50
N GLY A 45 10.24 -2.71 -6.17
CA GLY A 45 10.86 -4.04 -6.31
C GLY A 45 10.58 -5.00 -5.14
N VAL A 46 9.83 -4.58 -4.11
CA VAL A 46 9.43 -5.46 -2.99
C VAL A 46 8.32 -6.45 -3.38
N ASP A 47 8.07 -7.45 -2.54
CA ASP A 47 7.03 -8.46 -2.77
C ASP A 47 5.59 -7.87 -2.73
N ASP A 48 4.65 -8.60 -3.32
CA ASP A 48 3.24 -8.16 -3.42
C ASP A 48 2.53 -8.07 -2.06
N GLU A 49 2.97 -8.84 -1.06
CA GLU A 49 2.43 -8.81 0.30
C GLU A 49 2.74 -7.46 0.96
N LYS A 50 4.00 -7.02 0.87
CA LYS A 50 4.50 -5.72 1.30
C LYS A 50 3.84 -4.57 0.54
N LYS A 51 3.68 -4.69 -0.79
CA LYS A 51 2.93 -3.69 -1.58
C LYS A 51 1.47 -3.58 -1.14
N GLY A 52 0.83 -4.72 -0.83
CA GLY A 52 -0.52 -4.77 -0.30
C GLY A 52 -0.64 -4.07 1.05
N ALA A 53 0.27 -4.35 1.98
CA ALA A 53 0.33 -3.69 3.28
C ALA A 53 0.58 -2.18 3.16
N LEU A 54 1.52 -1.76 2.30
CA LEU A 54 1.81 -0.36 2.02
C LEU A 54 0.60 0.37 1.42
N ARG A 55 -0.13 -0.27 0.50
CA ARG A 55 -1.36 0.31 -0.06
C ARG A 55 -2.40 0.55 1.03
N SER A 56 -2.64 -0.44 1.89
CA SER A 56 -3.58 -0.33 3.02
C SER A 56 -3.17 0.80 3.97
N PHE A 57 -1.87 0.93 4.25
CA PHE A 57 -1.33 2.02 5.05
C PHE A 57 -1.59 3.39 4.41
N VAL A 58 -1.23 3.57 3.14
CA VAL A 58 -1.43 4.83 2.41
C VAL A 58 -2.90 5.23 2.37
N GLU A 59 -3.80 4.29 2.08
CA GLU A 59 -5.24 4.54 2.04
C GLU A 59 -5.79 4.95 3.42
N GLY A 60 -5.28 4.35 4.50
CA GLY A 60 -5.65 4.70 5.88
C GLY A 60 -5.12 6.07 6.30
N VAL A 61 -3.84 6.35 6.04
CA VAL A 61 -3.21 7.65 6.33
C VAL A 61 -3.92 8.77 5.59
N ARG A 62 -4.25 8.59 4.30
CA ARG A 62 -5.00 9.57 3.49
C ARG A 62 -6.35 9.98 4.08
N ARG A 63 -6.98 9.13 4.87
CA ARG A 63 -8.27 9.42 5.50
C ARG A 63 -8.14 10.11 6.87
N ARG A 64 -6.99 9.97 7.54
CA ARG A 64 -6.85 10.29 8.98
C ARG A 64 -5.75 11.29 9.30
N VAL A 65 -4.83 11.54 8.37
CA VAL A 65 -3.62 12.31 8.61
C VAL A 65 -3.44 13.35 7.53
N GLU A 66 -3.21 14.60 7.92
CA GLU A 66 -2.76 15.64 7.01
C GLU A 66 -1.27 15.46 6.71
N TYR A 67 -0.96 15.25 5.44
CA TYR A 67 0.39 15.11 4.95
C TYR A 67 0.54 15.83 3.62
N ARG A 68 1.79 16.16 3.29
CA ARG A 68 2.16 16.74 2.00
C ARG A 68 2.49 15.64 0.99
N GLU A 69 3.29 14.67 1.40
CA GLU A 69 3.72 13.58 0.53
C GLU A 69 4.09 12.34 1.35
N ILE A 70 3.91 11.16 0.77
CA ILE A 70 4.44 9.90 1.29
C ILE A 70 5.51 9.43 0.32
N LYS A 71 6.74 9.30 0.81
CA LYS A 71 7.89 8.80 0.06
C LYS A 71 8.25 7.41 0.55
N VAL A 72 8.60 6.52 -0.37
CA VAL A 72 9.09 5.18 -0.08
C VAL A 72 10.47 5.01 -0.67
N VAL A 73 11.41 4.56 0.16
CA VAL A 73 12.79 4.27 -0.23
C VAL A 73 13.00 2.77 -0.11
N GLU A 74 13.48 2.15 -1.17
CA GLU A 74 13.83 0.73 -1.17
C GLU A 74 15.32 0.54 -0.88
N GLU A 75 15.64 -0.43 -0.02
CA GLU A 75 17.01 -0.81 0.31
C GLU A 75 17.02 -2.33 0.60
N ASP A 76 17.87 -3.08 -0.10
CA ASP A 76 18.08 -4.53 0.12
C ASP A 76 16.82 -5.41 0.16
N GLY A 77 15.80 -5.10 -0.66
CA GLY A 77 14.54 -5.87 -0.71
C GLY A 77 13.56 -5.53 0.43
N GLU A 78 13.91 -4.55 1.24
CA GLU A 78 13.04 -3.90 2.22
C GLU A 78 12.66 -2.49 1.74
N PHE A 79 11.71 -1.87 2.44
CA PHE A 79 11.34 -0.49 2.20
C PHE A 79 11.19 0.30 3.49
N GLU A 80 11.44 1.60 3.41
CA GLU A 80 11.19 2.56 4.47
C GLU A 80 10.23 3.64 3.97
N VAL A 81 9.27 4.00 4.82
CA VAL A 81 8.22 4.98 4.53
C VAL A 81 8.50 6.29 5.25
N PHE A 82 8.52 7.38 4.50
CA PHE A 82 8.67 8.74 4.99
C PHE A 82 7.38 9.50 4.76
N LEU A 83 6.70 9.86 5.86
CA LEU A 83 5.51 10.70 5.85
C LEU A 83 5.93 12.16 6.06
N LEU A 84 5.87 12.95 4.98
CA LEU A 84 6.23 14.37 5.00
C LEU A 84 5.01 15.20 5.40
N THR A 85 5.13 15.97 6.47
CA THR A 85 4.04 16.77 7.05
C THR A 85 4.50 18.17 7.46
N GLU A 86 3.56 19.06 7.77
CA GLU A 86 3.87 20.35 8.40
C GLU A 86 4.09 20.19 9.92
N ASP A 87 3.33 19.30 10.58
CA ASP A 87 3.33 19.10 12.03
C ASP A 87 3.54 17.62 12.40
N GLU A 88 4.79 17.28 12.76
CA GLU A 88 5.17 15.93 13.22
C GLU A 88 4.32 15.47 14.41
N GLY A 89 4.02 16.36 15.37
CA GLY A 89 3.35 16.00 16.61
C GLY A 89 1.91 15.57 16.38
N ARG A 90 1.21 16.22 15.44
CA ARG A 90 -0.17 15.85 15.05
C ARG A 90 -0.23 14.61 14.18
N ALA A 91 0.74 14.44 13.28
CA ALA A 91 0.72 13.33 12.32
C ALA A 91 1.23 12.01 12.90
N LEU A 92 2.17 12.05 13.87
CA LEU A 92 2.87 10.87 14.36
C LEU A 92 1.92 9.81 14.92
N LYS A 93 1.09 10.17 15.90
CA LYS A 93 0.18 9.21 16.56
C LYS A 93 -0.77 8.53 15.57
N PRO A 94 -1.58 9.24 14.76
CA PRO A 94 -2.51 8.58 13.86
C PRO A 94 -1.80 7.78 12.75
N ALA A 95 -0.62 8.21 12.29
CA ALA A 95 0.14 7.43 11.32
C ALA A 95 0.71 6.14 11.93
N MET A 96 1.18 6.18 13.18
CA MET A 96 1.62 4.98 13.91
C MET A 96 0.47 4.03 14.21
N GLU A 97 -0.70 4.54 14.60
CA GLU A 97 -1.92 3.72 14.77
C GLU A 97 -2.27 2.99 13.48
N GLU A 98 -2.11 3.66 12.33
CA GLU A 98 -2.37 3.07 11.02
C GLU A 98 -1.35 2.00 10.65
N ALA A 99 -0.07 2.25 10.90
CA ALA A 99 0.99 1.25 10.72
C ALA A 99 0.77 0.02 11.61
N LEU A 100 0.35 0.23 12.86
CA LEU A 100 0.01 -0.85 13.79
C LEU A 100 -1.18 -1.67 13.28
N ARG A 101 -2.26 -1.01 12.84
CA ARG A 101 -3.44 -1.67 12.26
C ARG A 101 -3.05 -2.56 11.08
N VAL A 102 -2.22 -2.06 10.18
CA VAL A 102 -1.74 -2.84 9.03
C VAL A 102 -0.92 -4.03 9.47
N TYR A 103 -0.04 -3.87 10.47
CA TYR A 103 0.73 -4.97 11.03
C TYR A 103 -0.17 -6.04 11.68
N GLU A 104 -1.19 -5.63 12.44
CA GLU A 104 -2.15 -6.56 13.05
C GLU A 104 -2.97 -7.34 12.01
N GLU A 105 -3.31 -6.72 10.87
CA GLU A 105 -4.10 -7.33 9.81
C GLU A 105 -3.28 -8.23 8.87
N THR A 106 -2.02 -7.88 8.61
CA THR A 106 -1.21 -8.49 7.55
C THR A 106 0.05 -9.19 8.05
N GLY A 107 0.50 -8.91 9.28
CA GLY A 107 1.80 -9.34 9.78
C GLY A 107 2.99 -8.57 9.21
N VAL A 108 2.77 -7.64 8.27
CA VAL A 108 3.83 -6.86 7.64
C VAL A 108 4.12 -5.60 8.46
N TYR A 109 5.39 -5.45 8.86
CA TYR A 109 5.86 -4.25 9.54
C TYR A 109 6.10 -3.12 8.52
N ILE A 110 5.62 -1.92 8.81
CA ILE A 110 5.85 -0.71 8.01
C ILE A 110 6.87 0.18 8.74
N PRO A 111 8.14 0.23 8.32
CA PRO A 111 9.14 1.13 8.91
C PRO A 111 8.77 2.57 8.55
N LEU A 112 8.20 3.31 9.51
CA LEU A 112 7.64 4.63 9.30
C LEU A 112 8.46 5.72 10.00
N GLN A 113 8.86 6.73 9.25
CA GLN A 113 9.39 7.99 9.78
C GLN A 113 8.48 9.16 9.41
N VAL A 114 8.05 9.93 10.42
CA VAL A 114 7.29 11.17 10.22
C VAL A 114 8.25 12.35 10.29
N ILE A 115 8.29 13.15 9.24
CA ILE A 115 9.27 14.22 9.08
C ILE A 115 8.55 15.53 8.74
N SER A 116 8.84 16.58 9.51
CA SER A 116 8.38 17.94 9.20
C SER A 116 9.15 18.53 8.03
N GLU A 117 8.52 19.40 7.27
CA GLU A 117 9.20 20.19 6.24
C GLU A 117 10.39 20.99 6.79
N ARG A 118 10.29 21.48 8.03
CA ARG A 118 11.37 22.22 8.67
C ARG A 118 12.59 21.32 8.90
N ARG A 119 12.36 20.06 9.31
CA ARG A 119 13.44 19.08 9.47
C ARG A 119 14.04 18.71 8.10
N LEU A 120 13.20 18.45 7.11
CA LEU A 120 13.65 18.11 5.75
C LEU A 120 14.50 19.23 5.12
N ARG A 121 14.10 20.50 5.26
CA ARG A 121 14.87 21.66 4.80
C ARG A 121 16.25 21.76 5.47
N ARG A 122 16.31 21.57 6.80
CA ARG A 122 17.60 21.57 7.50
C ARG A 122 18.53 20.46 7.00
N TRP A 123 17.99 19.27 6.73
CA TRP A 123 18.78 18.18 6.16
C TRP A 123 19.32 18.49 4.77
N ARG A 124 18.51 19.13 3.92
CA ARG A 124 18.96 19.64 2.63
C ARG A 124 20.11 20.64 2.77
N GLU A 125 19.96 21.63 3.65
CA GLU A 125 20.97 22.68 3.87
C GLU A 125 22.30 22.12 4.40
N MET A 126 22.22 21.04 5.18
CA MET A 126 23.40 20.36 5.75
C MET A 126 24.02 19.33 4.80
N GLY A 127 23.47 19.11 3.60
CA GLY A 127 23.92 18.05 2.70
C GLY A 127 23.78 16.65 3.32
N ASN A 128 22.71 16.42 4.10
CA ASN A 128 22.49 15.14 4.75
C ASN A 128 22.09 14.08 3.70
N PRO A 129 22.79 12.94 3.61
CA PRO A 129 22.48 11.87 2.63
C PRO A 129 21.03 11.35 2.72
N VAL A 130 20.40 11.44 3.89
CA VAL A 130 18.99 11.04 4.07
C VAL A 130 18.05 11.91 3.24
N TYR A 131 18.36 13.20 3.06
CA TYR A 131 17.54 14.06 2.19
C TYR A 131 17.53 13.55 0.75
N GLU A 132 18.70 13.24 0.20
CA GLU A 132 18.83 12.74 -1.18
C GLU A 132 18.12 11.39 -1.36
N ARG A 133 18.22 10.51 -0.35
CA ARG A 133 17.47 9.25 -0.31
C ARG A 133 15.96 9.47 -0.38
N ILE A 134 15.42 10.37 0.44
CA ILE A 134 13.98 10.67 0.46
C ILE A 134 13.53 11.32 -0.87
N GLU A 135 14.32 12.25 -1.40
CA GLU A 135 14.03 12.95 -2.66
C GLU A 135 14.00 11.98 -3.86
N GLY A 136 14.94 11.02 -3.90
CA GLY A 136 14.98 9.95 -4.89
C GLY A 136 13.93 8.84 -4.68
N GLY A 137 13.24 8.82 -3.54
CA GLY A 137 12.21 7.84 -3.22
C GLY A 137 10.94 7.97 -4.07
N ILE A 138 10.18 6.89 -4.15
CA ILE A 138 8.93 6.77 -4.91
C ILE A 138 7.79 7.44 -4.13
N SER A 139 7.04 8.30 -4.81
CA SER A 139 5.85 8.96 -4.23
C SER A 139 4.65 8.02 -4.29
N VAL A 140 4.02 7.76 -3.13
CA VAL A 140 2.94 6.74 -3.02
C VAL A 140 1.58 7.27 -2.54
N GLY A 141 1.50 8.52 -2.09
CA GLY A 141 0.29 9.18 -1.56
C GLY A 141 -0.57 9.90 -2.61
#